data_AF-A0A8T4V7K3-F1
#
_entry.id   AF-A0A8T4V7K3-F1
#
_cell.length_a   1.000
_cell.length_b   1.000
_cell.length_c   1.000
_cell.angle_alpha   90.00
_cell.angle_beta   90.00
_cell.angle_gamma   90.00
#
_symmetry.space_group_name_H-M   'P 1'
#
loop_
_entity.id
_entity.type
_entity.pdbx_description
1 polymer ?
#
loop_
_entity_poly.entity_id
_entity_poly.type
_entity_poly.pdbx_seq_one_letter_code
_entity_poly.pdbx_strand_id
1 'polypeptide(L)'
;MSQLSEHIINELQSLGNYEKAKNLSRFFKTGPGEYGENDIFIGVTLPEQRKIVAQYHKEISFSDISDLLDSVYHEARLTGVLLLIKKGTNKEQQSDAVDLYLKKSLAG
;
A
#
# COMPACT_ATOMS: atom_id res chain seq x y z
N MET A 1 8.81 -1.57 -10.70
CA MET A 1 8.66 -0.21 -10.18
C MET A 1 8.68 0.81 -11.29
N SER A 2 7.50 1.32 -11.60
CA SER A 2 7.25 2.50 -12.43
C SER A 2 7.62 3.82 -11.71
N GLN A 3 7.74 4.91 -12.49
CA GLN A 3 7.98 6.25 -11.93
C GLN A 3 6.86 6.70 -10.97
N LEU A 4 5.59 6.36 -11.26
CA LEU A 4 4.47 6.79 -10.44
C LEU A 4 4.40 6.04 -9.10
N SER A 5 4.65 4.72 -9.11
CA SER A 5 4.70 3.94 -7.86
C SER A 5 5.85 4.38 -6.96
N GLU A 6 7.01 4.67 -7.54
CA GLU A 6 8.15 5.24 -6.82
C GLU A 6 7.84 6.62 -6.22
N HIS A 7 7.17 7.50 -6.98
CA HIS A 7 6.76 8.81 -6.47
C HIS A 7 5.81 8.70 -5.26
N ILE A 8 4.81 7.82 -5.33
CA ILE A 8 3.87 7.57 -4.24
C ILE A 8 4.59 7.03 -2.99
N ILE A 9 5.55 6.10 -3.15
CA ILE A 9 6.34 5.57 -2.03
C ILE A 9 7.18 6.67 -1.39
N ASN A 10 7.84 7.51 -2.19
CA ASN A 10 8.62 8.63 -1.68
C ASN A 10 7.76 9.66 -0.94
N GLU A 11 6.55 9.94 -1.45
CA GLU A 11 5.60 10.82 -0.79
C GLU A 11 5.14 10.23 0.55
N LEU A 12 4.81 8.94 0.61
CA LEU A 12 4.50 8.23 1.86
C LEU A 12 5.65 8.35 2.86
N GLN A 13 6.89 8.12 2.43
CA GLN A 13 8.07 8.25 3.27
C GLN A 13 8.26 9.68 3.80
N SER A 14 7.98 10.70 2.98
CA SER A 14 8.09 12.10 3.38
C SER A 14 7.07 12.51 4.44
N LEU A 15 5.90 11.87 4.46
CA LEU A 15 4.86 12.03 5.47
C LEU A 15 5.09 11.13 6.71
N GLY A 16 6.06 10.23 6.62
CA GLY A 16 6.39 9.27 7.66
C GLY A 16 6.79 9.95 8.96
N ASN A 17 6.32 9.38 10.07
CA ASN A 17 6.68 9.82 11.40
C ASN A 17 7.20 8.63 12.21
N TYR A 18 8.48 8.72 12.60
CA TYR A 18 9.17 7.65 13.31
C TYR A 18 8.50 7.24 14.64
N GLU A 19 7.96 8.19 15.40
CA GLU A 19 7.25 7.88 16.64
C GLU A 19 5.96 7.10 16.38
N LYS A 20 5.22 7.48 15.33
CA LYS A 20 4.03 6.72 14.90
C LYS A 20 4.40 5.35 14.36
N ALA A 21 5.47 5.25 13.55
CA ALA A 21 5.97 3.98 13.03
C ALA A 21 6.31 3.00 14.16
N LYS A 22 6.99 3.49 15.21
CA LYS A 22 7.31 2.69 16.40
C LYS A 22 6.08 2.24 17.18
N ASN A 23 5.06 3.11 17.31
CA ASN A 23 3.81 2.75 17.96
C ASN A 23 3.01 1.72 17.15
N LEU A 24 2.99 1.84 15.82
CA LEU A 24 2.35 0.87 14.93
C LEU A 24 3.07 -0.47 14.95
N SER A 25 4.40 -0.48 14.85
CA SER A 25 5.22 -1.70 14.95
C SER A 25 4.98 -2.45 16.28
N ARG A 26 4.84 -1.73 17.40
CA ARG A 26 4.46 -2.33 18.69
C ARG A 26 3.02 -2.86 18.71
N PHE A 27 2.07 -2.14 18.13
CA PHE A 27 0.67 -2.54 18.07
C PHE A 27 0.46 -3.78 17.20
N PHE A 28 1.11 -3.82 16.04
CA PHE A 28 1.05 -4.93 15.08
C PHE A 28 1.94 -6.11 15.45
N LYS A 29 2.73 -5.99 16.54
CA LYS A 29 3.63 -7.04 17.03
C LYS A 29 4.57 -7.48 15.92
N THR A 30 5.48 -6.60 15.53
CA THR A 30 6.45 -6.85 14.46
C THR A 30 7.78 -7.41 14.98
N GLY A 31 7.81 -7.98 16.18
CA GLY A 31 8.98 -8.66 16.71
C GLY A 31 9.23 -10.02 16.04
N PRO A 32 10.44 -10.60 16.20
CA PRO A 32 10.73 -11.94 15.70
C PRO A 32 9.75 -12.99 16.24
N GLY A 33 9.13 -13.79 15.36
CA GLY A 33 8.10 -14.78 15.66
C GLY A 33 6.69 -14.22 15.91
N GLU A 34 6.49 -12.92 15.74
CA GLU A 34 5.19 -12.28 15.91
C GLU A 34 4.45 -12.07 14.58
N TYR A 35 3.14 -11.80 14.66
CA TYR A 35 2.24 -11.73 13.48
C TYR A 35 2.71 -10.74 12.40
N GLY A 36 3.37 -9.64 12.79
CA GLY A 36 3.87 -8.62 11.89
C GLY A 36 5.39 -8.66 11.71
N GLU A 37 6.11 -9.74 12.01
CA GLU A 37 7.59 -9.80 12.04
C GLU A 37 8.27 -9.15 10.83
N ASN A 38 7.68 -9.27 9.64
CA ASN A 38 8.23 -8.77 8.38
C ASN A 38 7.61 -7.42 7.93
N ASP A 39 6.72 -6.83 8.73
CA ASP A 39 6.06 -5.57 8.38
C ASP A 39 6.91 -4.37 8.79
N ILE A 40 7.30 -3.58 7.79
CA ILE A 40 8.00 -2.31 7.98
C ILE A 40 6.98 -1.19 7.88
N PHE A 41 6.84 -0.40 8.95
CA PHE A 41 5.93 0.73 9.01
C PHE A 41 6.67 2.06 8.78
N ILE A 42 6.09 2.92 7.95
CA ILE A 42 6.56 4.30 7.70
C ILE A 42 5.99 5.26 8.75
N GLY A 43 4.82 4.98 9.32
CA GLY A 43 4.14 5.83 10.29
C GLY A 43 3.16 6.83 9.67
N VAL A 44 2.62 6.54 8.49
CA VAL A 44 1.64 7.40 7.79
C VAL A 44 0.23 7.06 8.21
N THR A 45 -0.55 8.05 8.60
CA THR A 45 -1.93 7.83 9.05
C THR A 45 -2.88 7.52 7.89
N LEU A 46 -3.97 6.81 8.17
CA LEU A 46 -4.97 6.50 7.16
C LEU A 46 -5.58 7.75 6.46
N PRO A 47 -5.86 8.87 7.15
CA PRO A 47 -6.28 10.11 6.49
C PRO A 47 -5.25 10.65 5.49
N GLU A 48 -3.95 10.56 5.77
CA GLU A 48 -2.88 10.97 4.85
C GLU A 48 -2.83 10.04 3.62
N GLN A 49 -2.88 8.73 3.84
CA GLN A 49 -2.95 7.76 2.74
C GLN A 49 -4.17 7.99 1.84
N ARG A 50 -5.34 8.32 2.41
CA ARG A 50 -6.55 8.64 1.63
C ARG A 50 -6.39 9.89 0.76
N LYS A 51 -5.58 10.88 1.17
CA LYS A 51 -5.28 12.06 0.34
C LYS A 51 -4.45 11.66 -0.88
N ILE A 52 -3.41 10.87 -0.69
CA ILE A 52 -2.59 10.31 -1.79
C ILE A 52 -3.49 9.51 -2.76
N VAL A 53 -4.34 8.62 -2.23
CA VAL A 53 -5.28 7.85 -3.07
C VAL A 53 -6.18 8.79 -3.89
N ALA A 54 -6.76 9.82 -3.26
CA ALA A 54 -7.61 10.78 -3.95
C ALA A 54 -6.85 11.55 -5.05
N GLN A 55 -5.57 11.83 -4.85
CA GLN A 55 -4.71 12.51 -5.82
C GLN A 55 -4.40 11.63 -7.04
N TYR A 56 -3.98 10.36 -6.84
CA TYR A 56 -3.42 9.54 -7.91
C TYR A 56 -4.39 8.51 -8.54
N HIS A 57 -5.57 8.26 -7.95
CA HIS A 57 -6.45 7.17 -8.42
C HIS A 57 -6.87 7.23 -9.89
N LYS A 58 -6.85 8.41 -10.53
CA LYS A 58 -7.23 8.57 -11.94
C LYS A 58 -6.10 8.21 -12.91
N GLU A 59 -4.87 8.45 -12.51
CA GLU A 59 -3.68 8.33 -13.36
C GLU A 59 -2.98 6.97 -13.18
N ILE A 60 -3.22 6.32 -12.04
CA ILE A 60 -2.55 5.07 -11.69
C ILE A 60 -3.01 3.89 -12.57
N SER A 61 -2.08 3.04 -12.98
CA SER A 61 -2.34 1.78 -13.68
C SER A 61 -2.39 0.58 -12.74
N PHE A 62 -2.91 -0.57 -13.20
CA PHE A 62 -2.84 -1.82 -12.44
C PHE A 62 -1.40 -2.30 -12.22
N SER A 63 -0.48 -1.96 -13.14
CA SER A 63 0.95 -2.26 -12.98
C SER A 63 1.57 -1.45 -11.84
N ASP A 64 1.23 -0.16 -11.72
CA ASP A 64 1.71 0.69 -10.62
C ASP A 64 1.15 0.21 -9.28
N ILE A 65 -0.11 -0.21 -9.25
CA ILE A 65 -0.72 -0.80 -8.05
C ILE A 65 -0.02 -2.10 -7.69
N SER A 66 0.32 -2.95 -8.66
CA SER A 66 1.11 -4.16 -8.43
C SER A 66 2.45 -3.83 -7.77
N ASP A 67 3.16 -2.81 -8.27
CA ASP A 67 4.43 -2.36 -7.68
C ASP A 67 4.26 -1.88 -6.22
N LEU A 68 3.17 -1.17 -5.90
CA LEU A 68 2.86 -0.75 -4.53
C LEU A 68 2.57 -1.93 -3.60
N LEU A 69 1.89 -2.97 -4.11
CA LEU A 69 1.57 -4.19 -3.36
C LEU A 69 2.82 -5.05 -3.09
N ASP A 70 3.84 -4.97 -3.95
CA ASP A 70 5.13 -5.65 -3.76
C ASP A 70 6.07 -4.93 -2.79
N SER A 71 5.66 -3.75 -2.29
CA SER A 71 6.49 -2.97 -1.38
C SER A 71 6.66 -3.64 -0.02
N VAL A 72 7.87 -3.52 0.53
CA VAL A 72 8.19 -3.94 1.90
C VAL A 72 7.43 -3.11 2.95
N TYR A 73 7.01 -1.90 2.59
CA TYR A 73 6.33 -1.00 3.51
C TYR A 73 4.84 -1.30 3.61
N HIS A 74 4.36 -1.45 4.84
CA HIS A 74 2.95 -1.74 5.12
C HIS A 74 2.02 -0.65 4.56
N GLU A 75 2.34 0.62 4.76
CA GLU A 75 1.51 1.73 4.26
C GLU A 75 1.49 1.83 2.73
N ALA A 76 2.56 1.42 2.05
CA ALA A 76 2.58 1.35 0.59
C ALA A 76 1.63 0.25 0.08
N ARG A 77 1.66 -0.93 0.69
CA ARG A 77 0.73 -2.02 0.36
C ARG A 77 -0.71 -1.62 0.62
N LEU A 78 -0.99 -1.02 1.78
CA LEU A 78 -2.34 -0.52 2.12
C LEU A 78 -2.81 0.53 1.12
N THR A 79 -1.95 1.49 0.76
CA THR A 79 -2.25 2.50 -0.26
C THR A 79 -2.53 1.86 -1.61
N GLY A 80 -1.76 0.85 -2.01
CA GLY A 80 -2.00 0.03 -3.20
C GLY A 80 -3.39 -0.61 -3.21
N VAL A 81 -3.82 -1.23 -2.12
CA VAL A 81 -5.17 -1.81 -1.99
C VAL A 81 -6.26 -0.75 -2.12
N LEU A 82 -6.09 0.43 -1.50
CA LEU A 82 -7.07 1.51 -1.61
C LEU A 82 -7.18 2.05 -3.04
N LEU A 83 -6.05 2.15 -3.75
CA LEU A 83 -6.02 2.53 -5.18
C LEU A 83 -6.69 1.47 -6.05
N LEU A 84 -6.48 0.18 -5.74
CA LEU A 84 -7.13 -0.94 -6.41
C LEU A 84 -8.65 -0.86 -6.32
N ILE A 85 -9.18 -0.62 -5.11
CA ILE A 85 -10.62 -0.44 -4.87
C ILE A 85 -11.15 0.78 -5.64
N LYS A 86 -10.40 1.89 -5.67
CA LYS A 86 -10.81 3.09 -6.40
C LYS A 86 -10.77 2.94 -7.92
N LYS A 87 -9.91 2.07 -8.44
CA LYS A 87 -9.79 1.78 -9.88
C LYS A 87 -10.83 0.77 -10.37
N GLY A 88 -11.22 -0.20 -9.53
CA GLY A 88 -12.21 -1.25 -9.80
C GLY A 88 -13.66 -0.75 -9.86
N THR A 89 -13.99 0.14 -10.80
CA THR A 89 -15.31 0.81 -10.84
C THR A 89 -16.37 0.09 -11.68
N ASN A 90 -15.95 -0.71 -12.66
CA ASN A 90 -16.83 -1.51 -13.52
C ASN A 90 -16.53 -3.01 -13.38
N LYS A 91 -17.40 -3.88 -13.92
CA LYS A 91 -17.28 -5.34 -13.75
C LYS A 91 -15.95 -5.92 -14.25
N GLU A 92 -15.44 -5.42 -15.37
CA GLU A 92 -14.18 -5.89 -15.96
C GLU A 92 -13.00 -5.50 -15.05
N GLN A 93 -12.93 -4.22 -14.67
CA GLN A 93 -11.90 -3.70 -13.75
C GLN A 93 -11.99 -4.33 -12.35
N GLN A 94 -13.18 -4.73 -11.90
CA GLN A 94 -13.36 -5.45 -10.65
C GLN A 94 -12.79 -6.86 -10.73
N SER A 95 -12.96 -7.56 -11.86
CA SER A 95 -12.30 -8.85 -12.09
C SER A 95 -10.79 -8.69 -12.05
N ASP A 96 -10.25 -7.73 -12.82
CA ASP A 96 -8.81 -7.45 -12.86
C ASP A 96 -8.25 -7.11 -11.46
N ALA A 97 -9.02 -6.35 -10.68
CA ALA A 97 -8.65 -5.98 -9.32
C ALA A 97 -8.60 -7.20 -8.39
N VAL A 98 -9.60 -8.08 -8.45
CA VAL A 98 -9.64 -9.30 -7.65
C VAL A 98 -8.52 -10.25 -8.06
N ASP A 99 -8.32 -10.44 -9.35
CA ASP A 99 -7.27 -11.32 -9.89
C ASP A 99 -5.88 -10.84 -9.48
N LEU A 100 -5.63 -9.52 -9.56
CA LEU A 100 -4.39 -8.92 -9.09
C LEU A 100 -4.21 -9.13 -7.58
N TYR A 101 -5.24 -8.88 -6.77
CA TYR A 101 -5.18 -9.05 -5.32
C TYR A 101 -4.89 -10.51 -4.92
N LEU A 102 -5.60 -11.46 -5.54
CA LEU A 102 -5.41 -12.89 -5.27
C LEU A 102 -4.01 -13.34 -5.68
N LYS A 103 -3.53 -12.92 -6.85
CA LYS A 103 -2.17 -13.23 -7.31
C LYS A 103 -1.11 -12.75 -6.34
N LYS A 104 -1.30 -11.58 -5.71
CA LYS A 104 -0.35 -11.02 -4.74
C LYS A 104 -0.47 -11.66 -3.35
N SER A 105 -1.69 -11.97 -2.91
CA SER A 105 -1.94 -12.59 -1.60
C SER A 105 -1.50 -14.06 -1.54
N LEU A 106 -1.64 -14.79 -2.65
CA LEU A 106 -1.31 -16.22 -2.75
C LEU A 106 0.14 -16.50 -3.14
N ALA A 107 0.92 -15.46 -3.44
CA ALA A 107 2.34 -15.59 -3.80
C ALA A 107 3.29 -15.52 -2.59
N GLY A 108 2.75 -15.49 -1.37
CA GLY A 108 3.49 -15.47 -0.09
C GLY A 108 3.87 -16.86 0.39
#